data_AF-X1B265-F1
#
_entry.id   AF-X1B265-F1
#
_cell.length_a   1.000
_cell.length_b   1.000
_cell.length_c   1.000
_cell.angle_alpha   90.00
_cell.angle_beta   90.00
_cell.angle_gamma   90.00
#
_symmetry.space_group_name_H-M   'P 1'
#
loop_
_entity.id
_entity.type
_entity.pdbx_description
1 polymer ?
#
loop_
_entity_poly.entity_id
_entity_poly.type
_entity_poly.pdbx_seq_one_letter_code
_entity_poly.pdbx_strand_id
1 'polypeptide(L)'
;NFSWFVRGRNWASSKQAGRGGIGTVFKDKNLKALVCLSPKVTINSNNPADLEEARKIGKMYSQEIIKLDPIQNEMRRVGTGHLPEIMNVTDLLPTENFRFGMHKEISGKEIPYSREIMRTIYSGKEGADGCWIGCTVSCSHYSEGHKVLTGPFKEIIRCRLTPCYC
;
A
#
# COMPACT_ATOMS: atom_id res chain seq x y z
N ASN A 1 -11.55 -6.89 4.18
CA ASN A 1 -10.08 -7.00 4.33
C ASN A 1 -9.61 -8.30 3.73
N PHE A 2 -8.48 -8.28 3.04
CA PHE A 2 -7.86 -9.47 2.48
C PHE A 2 -6.37 -9.44 2.82
N SER A 3 -5.82 -10.61 3.11
CA SER A 3 -4.41 -10.79 3.39
C SER A 3 -3.87 -11.92 2.53
N TRP A 4 -2.63 -11.82 2.09
CA TRP A 4 -1.96 -12.92 1.42
C TRP A 4 -0.55 -13.08 1.96
N PHE A 5 -0.10 -14.33 1.89
CA PHE A 5 1.22 -14.73 2.32
C PHE A 5 2.02 -15.14 1.10
N VAL A 6 3.20 -14.56 0.93
CA VAL A 6 4.17 -15.00 -0.08
C VAL A 6 5.31 -15.68 0.67
N ARG A 7 5.61 -16.94 0.33
CA ARG A 7 6.62 -17.75 1.05
C ARG A 7 7.97 -17.04 1.17
N GLY A 8 8.40 -16.29 0.16
CA GLY A 8 9.68 -15.55 0.19
C GLY A 8 9.71 -14.38 1.18
N ARG A 9 8.56 -13.90 1.67
CA ARG A 9 8.48 -12.78 2.62
C ARG A 9 8.36 -13.25 4.07
N ASN A 10 7.92 -14.48 4.36
CA ASN A 10 7.72 -14.97 5.74
C ASN A 10 6.76 -14.11 6.61
N TRP A 11 5.98 -13.21 6.04
CA TRP A 11 4.89 -12.50 6.71
C TRP A 11 3.68 -12.34 5.78
N ALA A 12 2.50 -12.12 6.36
CA ALA A 12 1.28 -11.83 5.62
C ALA A 12 1.14 -10.32 5.39
N SER A 13 0.90 -9.92 4.14
CA SER A 13 0.53 -8.54 3.79
C SER A 13 -0.96 -8.35 4.03
N SER A 14 -1.36 -7.16 4.46
CA SER A 14 -2.76 -6.80 4.68
C SER A 14 -3.22 -5.74 3.68
N LYS A 15 -4.42 -5.92 3.13
CA LYS A 15 -5.12 -4.90 2.34
C LYS A 15 -6.58 -4.85 2.73
N GLN A 16 -7.16 -3.70 2.44
CA GLN A 16 -8.49 -3.38 2.89
C GLN A 16 -9.41 -3.16 1.69
N ALA A 17 -10.53 -3.86 1.72
CA ALA A 17 -11.73 -3.49 1.00
C ALA A 17 -12.66 -2.95 2.10
N GLY A 18 -12.47 -1.68 2.43
CA GLY A 18 -12.99 -1.09 3.67
C GLY A 18 -14.31 -0.33 3.53
N ARG A 19 -14.71 0.04 2.31
CA ARG A 19 -15.89 0.88 2.05
C ARG A 19 -17.10 0.03 1.63
N GLY A 20 -18.29 0.60 1.75
CA GLY A 20 -19.54 0.00 1.24
C GLY A 20 -20.14 -1.11 2.12
N GLY A 21 -19.68 -1.28 3.36
CA GLY A 21 -20.31 -2.21 4.31
C GLY A 21 -20.13 -3.70 3.97
N ILE A 22 -19.16 -4.07 3.12
CA ILE A 22 -18.96 -5.47 2.70
C ILE A 22 -18.65 -6.42 3.89
N GLY A 23 -18.06 -5.89 4.96
CA GLY A 23 -17.82 -6.66 6.20
C GLY A 23 -19.12 -7.02 6.92
N THR A 24 -20.14 -6.16 6.83
CA THR A 24 -21.49 -6.44 7.35
C THR A 24 -22.12 -7.58 6.57
N VAL A 25 -22.02 -7.56 5.24
CA VAL A 25 -22.53 -8.66 4.40
C VAL A 25 -21.89 -10.02 4.77
N PHE A 26 -20.59 -10.05 5.06
CA PHE A 26 -19.93 -11.26 5.56
C PHE A 26 -20.49 -11.71 6.90
N LYS A 27 -20.65 -10.79 7.85
CA LYS A 27 -21.22 -11.06 9.17
C LYS A 27 -22.65 -11.59 9.07
N ASP A 28 -23.50 -10.96 8.27
CA ASP A 28 -24.91 -11.33 8.10
C ASP A 28 -25.06 -12.73 7.47
N LYS A 29 -24.09 -13.14 6.65
CA LYS A 29 -24.01 -14.49 6.07
C LYS A 29 -23.30 -15.49 6.98
N ASN A 30 -22.97 -15.13 8.23
CA ASN A 30 -22.19 -15.94 9.16
C ASN A 30 -20.82 -16.40 8.59
N LEU A 31 -20.21 -15.59 7.71
CA LEU A 31 -18.91 -15.85 7.12
C LEU A 31 -17.81 -15.12 7.89
N LYS A 32 -16.89 -15.87 8.50
CA LYS A 32 -15.77 -15.30 9.26
C LYS A 32 -14.58 -14.92 8.38
N ALA A 33 -14.23 -15.77 7.43
CA ALA A 33 -13.12 -15.59 6.51
C ALA A 33 -13.31 -16.48 5.27
N LEU A 34 -12.69 -16.08 4.16
CA LEU A 34 -12.50 -16.92 2.97
C LEU A 34 -11.00 -17.14 2.81
N VAL A 35 -10.58 -18.41 2.84
CA VAL A 35 -9.16 -18.79 2.68
C VAL A 35 -9.00 -19.49 1.35
N CYS A 36 -8.18 -18.90 0.47
CA CYS A 36 -7.87 -19.47 -0.83
C CYS A 36 -6.42 -19.93 -0.84
N LEU A 37 -6.21 -21.22 -1.11
CA LEU A 37 -4.88 -21.78 -1.36
C LEU A 37 -4.75 -22.06 -2.86
N SER A 38 -3.69 -21.54 -3.46
CA SER A 38 -3.35 -21.80 -4.85
C SER A 38 -2.07 -22.64 -4.93
N PRO A 39 -1.93 -23.52 -5.94
CA PRO A 39 -0.63 -23.96 -6.40
C PRO A 39 0.28 -22.77 -6.72
N LYS A 40 1.58 -23.04 -6.90
CA LYS A 40 2.57 -22.02 -7.24
C LYS A 40 2.13 -21.25 -8.50
N VAL A 41 1.89 -19.95 -8.33
CA VAL A 41 1.53 -19.05 -9.43
C VAL A 41 2.77 -18.75 -10.27
N THR A 42 2.62 -18.84 -11.58
CA THR A 42 3.64 -18.52 -12.60
C THR A 42 3.03 -17.58 -13.64
N ILE A 43 3.86 -17.05 -14.54
CA ILE A 43 3.38 -16.23 -15.67
C ILE A 43 2.40 -17.01 -16.56
N ASN A 44 2.51 -18.35 -16.61
CA ASN A 44 1.62 -19.18 -17.42
C ASN A 44 0.28 -19.47 -16.71
N SER A 45 0.13 -19.08 -15.43
CA SER A 45 -1.04 -19.45 -14.62
C SER A 45 -2.35 -18.81 -15.09
N ASN A 46 -2.29 -17.74 -15.89
CA ASN A 46 -3.46 -17.10 -16.50
C ASN A 46 -3.65 -17.50 -17.98
N ASN A 47 -2.88 -18.47 -18.49
CA ASN A 47 -2.92 -18.93 -19.88
C ASN A 47 -2.92 -17.78 -20.91
N PRO A 48 -1.84 -16.96 -20.97
CA PRO A 48 -1.80 -15.82 -21.86
C PRO A 48 -1.84 -16.28 -23.31
N ALA A 49 -2.58 -15.54 -24.16
CA ALA A 49 -2.68 -15.85 -25.60
C ALA A 49 -1.31 -15.80 -26.30
N ASP A 50 -0.46 -14.84 -25.91
CA ASP A 50 0.93 -14.75 -26.32
C ASP A 50 1.81 -14.55 -25.08
N LEU A 51 2.57 -15.59 -24.74
CA LEU A 51 3.44 -15.61 -23.57
C LEU A 51 4.72 -14.79 -23.77
N GLU A 52 5.25 -14.74 -24.99
CA GLU A 52 6.52 -14.06 -25.27
C GLU A 52 6.31 -12.56 -25.26
N GLU A 53 5.25 -12.07 -25.91
CA GLU A 53 4.93 -10.65 -25.93
C GLU A 53 4.56 -10.16 -24.52
N ALA A 54 3.79 -10.93 -23.75
CA ALA A 54 3.47 -10.58 -22.36
C ALA A 54 4.72 -10.41 -21.48
N ARG A 55 5.74 -11.27 -21.65
CA ARG A 55 7.01 -11.16 -20.92
C ARG A 55 7.81 -9.94 -21.35
N LYS A 56 7.90 -9.68 -22.66
CA LYS A 56 8.59 -8.53 -23.22
C LYS A 56 7.99 -7.22 -22.71
N ILE A 57 6.67 -7.09 -22.81
CA ILE A 57 5.92 -5.92 -22.32
C ILE A 57 6.11 -5.76 -20.80
N GLY A 58 5.96 -6.84 -20.02
CA GLY A 58 6.13 -6.77 -18.56
C GLY A 58 7.52 -6.31 -18.13
N LYS A 59 8.57 -6.71 -18.86
CA LYS A 59 9.95 -6.24 -18.64
C LYS A 59 10.10 -4.75 -18.96
N MET A 60 9.57 -4.31 -20.10
CA MET A 60 9.60 -2.90 -20.50
C MET A 60 8.93 -2.00 -19.45
N TYR A 61 7.70 -2.33 -19.05
CA TYR A 61 6.98 -1.58 -18.00
C TYR A 61 7.74 -1.56 -16.69
N SER A 62 8.33 -2.68 -16.28
CA SER A 62 9.08 -2.75 -15.03
C SER A 62 10.31 -1.83 -15.05
N GLN A 63 11.03 -1.79 -16.17
CA GLN A 63 12.18 -0.89 -16.34
C GLN A 63 11.75 0.58 -16.34
N GLU A 64 10.66 0.90 -17.02
CA GLU A 64 10.12 2.25 -17.07
C GLU A 64 9.68 2.72 -15.68
N ILE A 65 8.94 1.91 -14.93
CA ILE A 65 8.53 2.21 -13.55
C ILE A 65 9.75 2.46 -12.66
N ILE A 66 10.78 1.62 -12.72
CA ILE A 66 11.98 1.79 -11.89
C ILE A 66 12.71 3.09 -12.25
N LYS A 67 12.75 3.45 -13.54
CA LYS A 67 13.43 4.65 -14.02
C LYS A 67 12.65 5.94 -13.72
N LEU A 68 11.33 5.93 -13.90
CA LEU A 68 10.50 7.13 -13.86
C LEU A 68 9.91 7.41 -12.48
N ASP A 69 9.67 6.40 -11.64
CA ASP A 69 9.07 6.61 -10.31
C ASP A 69 9.87 7.60 -9.44
N PRO A 70 11.21 7.55 -9.34
CA PRO A 70 11.98 8.48 -8.51
C PRO A 70 11.92 9.94 -8.95
N ILE A 71 11.61 10.22 -10.22
CA ILE A 71 11.49 11.58 -10.76
C ILE A 71 10.03 12.08 -10.78
N GLN A 72 9.07 11.20 -10.52
CA GLN A 72 7.64 11.51 -10.47
C GLN A 72 7.17 11.55 -9.01
N ASN A 73 6.52 10.47 -8.56
CA ASN A 73 5.80 10.42 -7.28
C ASN A 73 6.57 9.67 -6.19
N GLU A 74 7.66 8.99 -6.55
CA GLU A 74 8.51 8.24 -5.62
C GLU A 74 7.71 7.16 -4.84
N MET A 75 6.70 6.56 -5.48
CA MET A 75 5.78 5.61 -4.87
C MET A 75 6.50 4.37 -4.33
N ARG A 76 7.59 3.95 -4.99
CA ARG A 76 8.41 2.80 -4.58
C ARG A 76 9.13 3.02 -3.27
N ARG A 77 9.24 4.27 -2.78
CA ARG A 77 9.92 4.62 -1.53
C ARG A 77 9.00 5.25 -0.48
N VAL A 78 8.07 6.12 -0.88
CA VAL A 78 7.19 6.85 0.06
C VAL A 78 5.69 6.52 -0.11
N GLY A 79 5.34 5.76 -1.15
CA GLY A 79 3.96 5.35 -1.40
C GLY A 79 3.03 6.55 -1.56
N THR A 80 1.76 6.40 -1.19
CA THR A 80 0.79 7.52 -1.16
C THR A 80 1.07 8.53 -0.05
N GLY A 81 2.02 8.26 0.84
CA GLY A 81 2.35 9.12 1.98
C GLY A 81 2.92 10.49 1.59
N HIS A 82 3.30 10.71 0.34
CA HIS A 82 3.73 12.01 -0.17
C HIS A 82 2.56 12.98 -0.48
N LEU A 83 1.33 12.47 -0.60
CA LEU A 83 0.18 13.25 -1.05
C LEU A 83 -0.19 14.43 -0.13
N PRO A 84 -0.15 14.32 1.22
CA PRO A 84 -0.56 15.43 2.09
C PRO A 84 0.22 16.73 1.79
N GLU A 85 1.54 16.62 1.56
CA GLU A 85 2.41 17.77 1.22
C GLU A 85 1.93 18.47 -0.05
N ILE A 86 1.63 17.69 -1.10
CA ILE A 86 1.17 18.22 -2.39
C ILE A 86 -0.24 18.81 -2.24
N MET A 87 -1.13 18.12 -1.54
CA MET A 87 -2.52 18.55 -1.39
C MET A 87 -2.61 19.89 -0.62
N ASN A 88 -1.77 20.11 0.39
CA ASN A 88 -1.80 21.36 1.15
C ASN A 88 -1.34 22.57 0.32
N VAL A 89 -0.27 22.42 -0.47
CA VAL A 89 0.24 23.53 -1.30
C VAL A 89 -0.61 23.79 -2.55
N THR A 90 -1.49 22.87 -2.92
CA THR A 90 -2.41 23.00 -4.05
C THR A 90 -3.86 23.30 -3.66
N ASP A 91 -4.12 23.61 -2.38
CA ASP A 91 -5.46 23.87 -1.83
C ASP A 91 -6.46 22.70 -2.05
N LEU A 92 -5.97 21.46 -1.90
CA LEU A 92 -6.73 20.22 -2.05
C LEU A 92 -6.77 19.36 -0.78
N LEU A 93 -6.10 19.77 0.30
CA LEU A 93 -6.11 19.07 1.59
C LEU A 93 -7.39 19.40 2.36
N PRO A 94 -8.35 18.47 2.50
CA PRO A 94 -9.62 18.78 3.15
C PRO A 94 -9.42 19.12 4.62
N THR A 95 -9.79 20.34 5.02
CA THR A 95 -9.78 20.76 6.42
C THR A 95 -11.16 21.26 6.85
N GLU A 96 -11.43 21.15 8.15
CA GLU A 96 -12.68 21.61 8.77
C GLU A 96 -13.94 21.09 8.04
N ASN A 97 -14.01 19.77 7.84
CA ASN A 97 -15.08 19.09 7.10
C ASN A 97 -15.24 19.56 5.65
N PHE A 98 -14.13 19.53 4.88
CA PHE A 98 -14.08 19.93 3.47
C PHE A 98 -14.45 21.41 3.21
N ARG A 99 -14.46 22.25 4.27
CA ARG A 99 -14.73 23.68 4.13
C ARG A 99 -13.59 24.42 3.46
N PHE A 100 -12.35 23.97 3.66
CA PHE A 100 -11.15 24.56 3.08
C PHE A 100 -10.23 23.48 2.52
N GLY A 101 -9.38 23.84 1.57
CA GLY A 101 -8.40 22.97 0.92
C GLY A 101 -6.96 23.10 1.46
N MET A 102 -6.76 23.95 2.46
CA MET A 102 -5.47 24.15 3.11
C MET A 102 -5.67 24.32 4.62
N HIS A 103 -4.69 23.90 5.41
CA HIS A 103 -4.72 24.12 6.85
C HIS A 103 -4.25 25.53 7.21
N LYS A 104 -5.05 26.28 7.98
CA LYS A 104 -4.78 27.70 8.30
C LYS A 104 -3.45 27.92 9.02
N GLU A 105 -3.08 27.03 9.93
CA GLU A 105 -1.86 27.13 10.74
C GLU A 105 -0.66 26.41 10.13
N ILE A 106 -0.88 25.58 9.09
CA ILE A 106 0.18 24.83 8.40
C ILE A 106 0.23 25.39 6.99
N SER A 107 0.69 26.62 6.85
CA SER A 107 0.88 27.27 5.55
C SER A 107 2.18 26.78 4.93
N GLY A 108 2.11 25.93 3.90
CA GLY A 108 3.28 25.47 3.12
C GLY A 108 3.60 23.98 3.25
N LYS A 109 4.90 23.63 3.27
CA LYS A 109 5.42 22.25 3.20
C LYS A 109 5.61 21.57 4.56
N GLU A 110 5.41 22.28 5.66
CA GLU A 110 5.65 21.78 7.03
C GLU A 110 4.50 20.93 7.57
N ILE A 111 4.10 19.89 6.84
CA ILE A 111 3.10 18.94 7.32
C ILE A 111 3.78 17.85 8.15
N PRO A 112 3.20 17.45 9.30
CA PRO A 112 3.75 16.39 10.17
C PRO A 112 3.77 14.99 9.53
N TYR A 113 3.33 14.84 8.28
CA TYR A 113 3.28 13.60 7.50
C TYR A 113 3.91 13.79 6.11
N SER A 114 4.97 14.60 6.01
CA SER A 114 5.66 14.87 4.75
C SER A 114 6.37 13.62 4.19
N ARG A 115 6.75 13.66 2.92
CA ARG A 115 7.52 12.58 2.27
C ARG A 115 8.77 12.19 3.06
N GLU A 116 9.45 13.16 3.67
CA GLU A 116 10.68 12.92 4.43
C GLU A 116 10.40 12.15 5.70
N ILE A 117 9.31 12.48 6.39
CA ILE A 117 8.86 11.74 7.57
C ILE A 117 8.48 10.31 7.18
N MET A 118 7.79 10.10 6.07
CA MET A 118 7.44 8.74 5.62
C MET A 118 8.70 7.89 5.32
N ARG A 119 9.78 8.49 4.79
CA ARG A 119 11.07 7.80 4.59
C ARG A 119 11.70 7.31 5.90
N THR A 120 11.47 7.99 7.02
CA THR A 120 12.01 7.56 8.33
C THR A 120 11.15 6.50 9.00
N ILE A 121 9.84 6.48 8.70
CA ILE A 121 8.89 5.50 9.28
C ILE A 121 9.01 4.13 8.60
N TYR A 122 9.21 4.11 7.28
CA TYR A 122 9.20 2.88 6.51
C TYR A 122 10.50 2.11 6.63
N SER A 123 10.40 0.83 6.94
CA SER A 123 11.56 -0.04 7.21
C SER A 123 11.99 -0.87 6.00
N GLY A 124 11.20 -0.88 4.91
CA GLY A 124 11.50 -1.65 3.70
C GLY A 124 12.47 -0.96 2.76
N LYS A 125 13.25 -1.75 2.01
CA LYS A 125 13.89 -1.28 0.77
C LYS A 125 12.79 -0.99 -0.27
N GLU A 126 13.09 -0.16 -1.26
CA GLU A 126 12.18 0.10 -2.38
C GLU A 126 11.62 -1.21 -2.96
N GLY A 127 10.30 -1.31 -3.12
CA GLY A 127 9.70 -2.49 -3.75
C GLY A 127 9.16 -3.58 -2.81
N ALA A 128 9.22 -3.43 -1.48
CA ALA A 128 9.09 -4.56 -0.55
C ALA A 128 7.67 -5.09 -0.24
N ASP A 129 6.59 -4.29 -0.40
CA ASP A 129 5.21 -4.72 -0.09
C ASP A 129 4.19 -4.47 -1.22
N GLY A 130 4.41 -5.10 -2.36
CA GLY A 130 3.50 -5.05 -3.51
C GLY A 130 2.19 -5.81 -3.30
N CYS A 131 1.11 -5.35 -3.96
CA CYS A 131 -0.24 -5.91 -3.87
C CYS A 131 -0.36 -7.36 -4.36
N TRP A 132 0.49 -7.77 -5.30
CA TRP A 132 0.53 -9.11 -5.86
C TRP A 132 1.91 -9.42 -6.42
N ILE A 133 2.15 -10.70 -6.73
CA ILE A 133 3.38 -11.14 -7.41
C ILE A 133 3.49 -10.39 -8.75
N GLY A 134 4.61 -9.71 -8.96
CA GLY A 134 4.86 -8.91 -10.17
C GLY A 134 4.48 -7.43 -10.07
N CYS A 135 4.02 -6.94 -8.91
CA CYS A 135 3.85 -5.51 -8.70
C CYS A 135 5.22 -4.81 -8.61
N THR A 136 5.61 -4.07 -9.65
CA THR A 136 6.92 -3.37 -9.69
C THR A 136 6.92 -2.07 -8.87
N VAL A 137 5.78 -1.38 -8.79
CA VAL A 137 5.65 -0.13 -8.03
C VAL A 137 5.71 -0.38 -6.52
N SER A 138 5.11 -1.46 -6.04
CA SER A 138 4.97 -1.77 -4.61
C SER A 138 4.73 -0.54 -3.73
N CYS A 139 3.68 0.21 -4.05
CA CYS A 139 3.37 1.50 -3.39
C CYS A 139 3.03 1.39 -1.90
N SER A 140 2.88 0.18 -1.38
CA SER A 140 2.64 -0.07 0.02
C SER A 140 3.94 -0.40 0.73
N HIS A 141 4.04 0.12 1.94
CA HIS A 141 5.27 0.18 2.73
C HIS A 141 4.98 -0.26 4.12
N TYR A 142 5.87 -0.97 4.79
CA TYR A 142 5.67 -1.39 6.17
C TYR A 142 6.73 -0.81 7.10
N SER A 143 6.42 -0.79 8.40
CA SER A 143 7.39 -0.50 9.46
C SER A 143 7.65 -1.77 10.29
N GLU A 144 8.91 -2.16 10.44
CA GLU A 144 9.29 -3.36 11.20
C GLU A 144 9.22 -3.10 12.69
N GLY A 145 8.70 -4.08 13.44
CA GLY A 145 8.66 -4.00 14.91
C GLY A 145 7.65 -2.99 15.46
N HIS A 146 6.81 -2.40 14.63
CA HIS A 146 5.74 -1.52 15.09
C HIS A 146 4.78 -2.29 16.01
N LYS A 147 4.60 -1.77 17.23
CA LYS A 147 3.62 -2.26 18.19
C LYS A 147 2.32 -1.51 17.96
N VAL A 148 1.27 -2.25 17.63
CA VAL A 148 -0.06 -1.66 17.43
C VAL A 148 -0.50 -0.99 18.72
N LEU A 149 -0.95 0.27 18.65
CA LEU A 149 -1.25 1.05 19.85
C LEU A 149 -2.60 0.68 20.50
N THR A 150 -3.56 0.22 19.69
CA THR A 150 -4.95 -0.03 20.08
C THR A 150 -5.53 -1.29 19.40
N GLY A 151 -6.70 -1.73 19.85
CA GLY A 151 -7.42 -2.83 19.24
C GLY A 151 -6.93 -4.23 19.66
N PRO A 152 -7.57 -5.29 19.14
CA PRO A 152 -7.39 -6.66 19.60
C PRO A 152 -5.99 -7.24 19.33
N PHE A 153 -5.17 -6.57 18.53
CA PHE A 153 -3.84 -7.03 18.14
C PHE A 153 -2.68 -6.33 18.87
N LYS A 154 -2.99 -5.40 19.80
CA LYS A 154 -2.00 -4.60 20.56
C LYS A 154 -0.89 -5.43 21.19
N GLU A 155 -1.26 -6.54 21.84
CA GLU A 155 -0.32 -7.41 22.57
C GLU A 155 0.13 -8.63 21.77
N ILE A 156 -0.51 -8.89 20.60
CA ILE A 156 -0.38 -10.16 19.89
C ILE A 156 0.62 -10.07 18.74
N ILE A 157 0.74 -8.91 18.08
CA ILE A 157 1.48 -8.83 16.82
C ILE A 157 2.56 -7.74 16.88
N ARG A 158 3.82 -8.15 16.74
CA ARG A 158 4.87 -7.28 16.18
C ARG A 158 4.57 -7.11 14.71
N CYS A 159 3.78 -6.10 14.40
CA CYS A 159 3.12 -5.99 13.13
C CYS A 159 4.09 -5.29 12.16
N ARG A 160 4.52 -5.99 11.11
CA ARG A 160 5.10 -5.35 9.91
C ARG A 160 3.95 -4.74 9.12
N LEU A 161 3.28 -3.76 9.72
CA LEU A 161 2.11 -3.14 9.15
C LEU A 161 2.53 -2.19 8.06
N THR A 162 1.84 -2.29 6.94
CA THR A 162 1.59 -1.11 6.15
C THR A 162 0.88 -0.10 7.03
N PRO A 163 1.40 1.13 7.23
CA PRO A 163 0.59 2.14 7.89
C PRO A 163 -0.54 2.44 6.92
N CYS A 164 -1.64 1.72 7.10
CA CYS A 164 -2.95 2.08 6.57
C CYS A 164 -3.37 3.33 7.35
N TYR A 165 -2.79 4.47 7.02
CA TYR A 165 -3.41 5.76 7.26
C TYR A 165 -4.49 5.93 6.18
N CYS A 166 -5.61 5.25 6.39
CA CYS A 166 -6.91 5.52 5.78
C CYS A 166 -7.97 5.27 6.85
#